data_AF-A0AAN8LX63-F1
#
_entry.id   AF-A0AAN8LX63-F1
#
_cell.length_a   1.000
_cell.length_b   1.000
_cell.length_c   1.000
_cell.angle_alpha   90.00
_cell.angle_beta   90.00
_cell.angle_gamma   90.00
#
_symmetry.space_group_name_H-M   'P 1'
#
loop_
_entity.id
_entity.type
_entity.pdbx_description
1 polymer ?
#
loop_
_entity_poly.entity_id
_entity_poly.type
_entity_poly.pdbx_seq_one_letter_code
_entity_poly.pdbx_strand_id
1 'polypeptide(L)'
;MWGEIDPPPEPSPPVNVEPAACRQPDPRRPQPDPRGTGPASSCSATANTEEDEPQDNQADPSGVCAMVEVVAVSGIQVKSQQVGEAELTLAQRREELLGQYRTKPLVFLERYQAHLKPQHLSAFCHLTSDPRAQHYCREVRRREAGRSNRTRVRNQRYAALRELQREGQYFSEDQMRGREPLLYEQYIGQYLTEEELLDRSLEAMQGGAGEERGAGGGLAHLLLSSYQERLIQSRLQEEQDREENAQEEEQGGGLGAEGCGG
;
A
#
# COMPACT_ATOMS: atom_id res chain seq x y z
N MET A 1 -2.47 -27.78 4.11
CA MET A 1 -3.80 -27.83 4.74
C MET A 1 -4.33 -26.43 4.83
N TRP A 2 -5.17 -26.02 3.89
CA TRP A 2 -5.93 -24.77 4.01
C TRP A 2 -7.16 -25.10 4.85
N GLY A 3 -7.35 -24.39 5.96
CA GLY A 3 -8.48 -24.60 6.86
C GLY A 3 -9.81 -24.31 6.17
N GLU A 4 -10.82 -25.13 6.47
CA GLU A 4 -12.20 -24.92 6.08
C GLU A 4 -12.66 -23.53 6.53
N ILE A 5 -13.20 -22.75 5.59
CA ILE A 5 -13.81 -21.45 5.90
C ILE A 5 -15.25 -21.76 6.32
N ASP A 6 -15.57 -21.51 7.59
CA ASP A 6 -16.93 -21.67 8.10
C ASP A 6 -17.93 -20.83 7.29
N PRO A 7 -19.12 -21.37 6.98
CA PRO A 7 -20.16 -20.62 6.30
C PRO A 7 -20.66 -19.45 7.18
N PRO A 8 -21.04 -18.32 6.56
CA PRO A 8 -21.51 -17.16 7.31
C PRO A 8 -22.83 -17.45 8.03
N PRO A 9 -23.04 -16.90 9.24
CA PRO A 9 -24.30 -17.09 9.98
C PRO A 9 -25.48 -16.45 9.23
N GLU A 10 -26.63 -17.11 9.28
CA GLU A 10 -27.85 -16.68 8.60
C GLU A 10 -28.31 -15.28 9.07
N PRO A 11 -28.85 -14.46 8.15
CA PRO A 11 -29.33 -13.12 8.48
C PRO A 11 -30.62 -13.19 9.30
N SER A 12 -30.59 -12.58 10.48
CA SER A 12 -31.77 -12.29 11.30
C SER A 12 -32.81 -11.43 10.55
N PRO A 13 -34.12 -11.60 10.86
CA PRO A 13 -35.20 -10.99 10.09
C PRO A 13 -35.22 -9.45 10.16
N PRO A 14 -35.76 -8.77 9.13
CA PRO A 14 -35.59 -7.33 8.94
C PRO A 14 -36.38 -6.52 9.98
N VAL A 15 -35.67 -5.61 10.65
CA VAL A 15 -36.27 -4.53 11.44
C VAL A 15 -36.66 -3.41 10.48
N ASN A 16 -37.95 -3.08 10.48
CA ASN A 16 -38.56 -2.03 9.65
C ASN A 16 -37.96 -0.66 10.00
N VAL A 17 -37.27 -0.04 9.03
CA VAL A 17 -36.84 1.36 9.12
C VAL A 17 -37.28 2.06 7.84
N GLU A 18 -38.09 3.10 7.97
CA GLU A 18 -38.61 3.91 6.86
C GLU A 18 -37.50 4.55 6.01
N PRO A 19 -37.72 4.74 4.69
CA PRO A 19 -36.71 5.25 3.79
C PRO A 19 -36.55 6.78 3.92
N ALA A 20 -35.37 7.21 4.36
CA ALA A 20 -34.94 8.59 4.19
C ALA A 20 -34.59 8.84 2.72
N ALA A 21 -35.36 9.73 2.07
CA ALA A 21 -35.23 10.10 0.66
C ALA A 21 -33.79 10.51 0.27
N CYS A 22 -33.26 9.88 -0.77
CA CYS A 22 -32.01 10.25 -1.42
C CYS A 22 -32.14 11.65 -2.05
N ARG A 23 -31.42 12.64 -1.50
CA ARG A 23 -31.14 13.90 -2.21
C ARG A 23 -29.98 13.66 -3.19
N GLN A 24 -30.29 13.67 -4.48
CA GLN A 24 -29.33 13.71 -5.57
C GLN A 24 -28.50 15.01 -5.50
N PRO A 25 -27.16 14.97 -5.68
CA PRO A 25 -26.36 16.19 -5.81
C PRO A 25 -26.44 16.79 -7.23
N ASP A 26 -26.58 18.10 -7.28
CA ASP A 26 -26.74 18.96 -8.47
C ASP A 26 -25.46 18.99 -9.35
N PRO A 27 -25.55 18.77 -10.68
CA PRO A 27 -24.40 18.63 -11.58
C PRO A 27 -23.71 19.94 -12.03
N ARG A 28 -23.86 21.07 -11.31
CA ARG A 28 -23.34 22.38 -11.76
C ARG A 28 -22.34 23.08 -10.84
N ARG A 29 -21.41 22.35 -10.22
CA ARG A 29 -20.29 22.97 -9.48
C ARG A 29 -19.01 22.99 -10.32
N PRO A 30 -18.44 24.17 -10.67
CA PRO A 30 -17.19 24.24 -11.42
C PRO A 30 -15.99 23.81 -10.56
N GLN A 31 -15.06 23.07 -11.15
CA GLN A 31 -13.77 22.74 -10.54
C GLN A 31 -12.78 23.90 -10.69
N PRO A 32 -11.84 24.13 -9.74
CA PRO A 32 -10.78 25.10 -9.92
C PRO A 32 -9.59 24.48 -10.68
N ASP A 33 -9.21 25.13 -11.79
CA ASP A 33 -8.04 24.78 -12.59
C ASP A 33 -6.71 25.09 -11.88
N PRO A 34 -5.63 24.33 -12.16
CA PRO A 34 -4.30 24.59 -11.67
C PRO A 34 -3.47 25.30 -12.74
N ARG A 35 -3.13 26.58 -12.53
CA ARG A 35 -1.89 27.28 -12.97
C ARG A 35 -2.11 28.79 -12.97
N GLY A 36 -1.27 29.50 -12.23
CA GLY A 36 -1.21 30.96 -12.22
C GLY A 36 0.19 31.41 -11.85
N THR A 37 0.86 32.00 -12.84
CA THR A 37 2.25 32.43 -12.87
C THR A 37 2.40 33.88 -12.36
N GLY A 38 3.34 34.13 -11.45
CA GLY A 38 4.00 35.44 -11.20
C GLY A 38 3.17 36.59 -10.58
N PRO A 39 3.80 37.67 -10.05
CA PRO A 39 5.08 38.21 -10.50
C PRO A 39 6.14 38.47 -9.41
N ALA A 40 7.35 38.75 -9.91
CA ALA A 40 8.52 39.22 -9.20
C ALA A 40 8.29 40.57 -8.51
N SER A 41 8.94 40.76 -7.36
CA SER A 41 9.19 42.09 -6.79
C SER A 41 10.65 42.16 -6.39
N SER A 42 11.41 42.95 -7.15
CA SER A 42 12.73 43.42 -6.74
C SER A 42 12.57 44.62 -5.83
N CYS A 43 13.40 44.70 -4.80
CA CYS A 43 13.91 45.97 -4.28
C CYS A 43 15.17 45.70 -3.45
N SER A 44 16.03 46.70 -3.53
CA SER A 44 17.46 46.74 -3.25
C SER A 44 17.84 46.79 -1.77
N ALA A 45 19.05 46.29 -1.52
CA ALA A 45 20.05 46.68 -0.52
C ALA A 45 19.71 47.75 0.53
N THR A 46 20.03 47.47 1.80
CA THR A 46 21.06 48.19 2.56
C THR A 46 21.38 47.41 3.85
N ALA A 47 22.67 47.41 4.21
CA ALA A 47 23.18 46.90 5.47
C ALA A 47 22.72 47.78 6.63
N ASN A 48 22.54 47.19 7.81
CA ASN A 48 23.15 47.66 9.06
C ASN A 48 23.12 46.55 10.12
N THR A 49 24.29 46.35 10.70
CA THR A 49 24.60 45.68 11.96
C THR A 49 23.83 46.35 13.09
N GLU A 50 23.19 45.57 13.96
CA GLU A 50 23.05 45.90 15.38
C GLU A 50 22.71 44.61 16.15
N GLU A 51 23.26 44.56 17.35
CA GLU A 51 23.43 43.41 18.22
C GLU A 51 22.09 43.00 18.85
N ASP A 52 21.77 41.70 18.85
CA ASP A 52 20.54 41.18 19.45
C ASP A 52 20.89 40.30 20.67
N GLU A 53 20.57 40.83 21.84
CA GLU A 53 20.59 40.17 23.14
C GLU A 53 19.66 38.93 23.15
N PRO A 54 19.94 37.90 23.96
CA PRO A 54 19.18 36.65 23.93
C PRO A 54 17.79 36.82 24.56
N GLN A 55 16.77 36.97 23.71
CA GLN A 55 15.37 36.95 24.13
C GLN A 55 14.89 35.53 24.45
N ASP A 56 14.48 35.34 25.70
CA ASP A 56 13.89 34.14 26.28
C ASP A 56 12.51 33.85 25.66
N ASN A 57 12.49 33.04 24.60
CA ASN A 57 11.27 32.56 23.95
C ASN A 57 10.70 31.39 24.75
N GLN A 58 9.84 31.69 25.73
CA GLN A 58 9.19 30.68 26.57
C GLN A 58 8.20 29.84 25.74
N ALA A 59 8.68 28.69 25.26
CA ALA A 59 7.81 27.61 24.84
C ALA A 59 7.07 27.05 26.07
N ASP A 60 5.77 26.76 25.95
CA ASP A 60 4.98 26.19 27.04
C ASP A 60 5.67 24.93 27.60
N PRO A 61 6.11 24.94 28.88
CA PRO A 61 6.90 23.84 29.44
C PRO A 61 6.14 22.51 29.42
N SER A 62 4.81 22.58 29.50
CA SER A 62 3.92 21.42 29.38
C SER A 62 3.98 20.75 28.00
N GLY A 63 4.14 21.51 26.91
CA GLY A 63 4.19 20.97 25.55
C GLY A 63 5.51 20.25 25.27
N VAL A 64 6.61 20.80 25.80
CA VAL A 64 7.96 20.22 25.69
C VAL A 64 8.05 18.90 26.48
N CYS A 65 7.49 18.85 27.70
CA CYS A 65 7.46 17.61 28.48
C CYS A 65 6.67 16.50 27.78
N ALA A 66 5.49 16.79 27.22
CA ALA A 66 4.70 15.80 26.49
C ALA A 66 5.41 15.30 25.22
N MET A 67 6.11 16.19 24.52
CA MET A 67 6.94 15.82 23.36
C MET A 67 8.05 14.85 23.75
N VAL A 68 8.80 15.17 24.80
CA VAL A 68 9.92 14.36 25.29
C VAL A 68 9.44 12.99 25.77
N GLU A 69 8.28 12.93 26.40
CA GLU A 69 7.66 11.67 26.83
C GLU A 69 7.46 10.70 25.66
N VAL A 70 6.88 11.20 24.56
CA VAL A 70 6.59 10.38 23.38
C VAL A 70 7.88 9.84 22.75
N VAL A 71 8.94 10.64 22.71
CA VAL A 71 10.25 10.23 22.17
C VAL A 71 10.97 9.27 23.13
N ALA A 72 10.85 9.48 24.44
CA ALA A 72 11.47 8.60 25.44
C ALA A 72 10.93 7.17 25.34
N VAL A 73 9.61 7.01 25.13
CA VAL A 73 8.92 5.72 25.01
C VAL A 73 9.10 5.07 23.64
N SER A 74 9.48 5.82 22.59
CA SER A 74 9.52 5.30 21.21
C SER A 74 10.66 4.30 20.91
N GLY A 75 11.50 3.99 21.91
CA GLY A 75 12.62 3.06 21.77
C GLY A 75 13.79 3.59 20.92
N ILE A 76 13.74 4.85 20.46
CA ILE A 76 14.83 5.43 19.68
C ILE A 76 16.10 5.59 20.53
N GLN A 77 17.26 5.45 19.90
CA GLN A 77 18.53 5.70 20.56
C GLN A 77 18.67 7.20 20.89
N VAL A 78 18.70 7.53 22.18
CA VAL A 78 18.85 8.91 22.68
C VAL A 78 20.34 9.28 22.82
N LYS A 79 21.16 8.30 23.19
CA LYS A 79 22.60 8.43 23.45
C LYS A 79 23.32 7.17 22.98
N SER A 80 24.55 7.34 22.48
CA SER A 80 25.45 6.23 22.17
C SER A 80 25.86 5.56 23.48
N GLN A 81 25.45 4.30 23.68
CA GLN A 81 25.81 3.48 24.84
C GLN A 81 26.84 2.44 24.40
N GLN A 82 27.85 2.20 25.22
CA GLN A 82 28.87 1.18 24.95
C GLN A 82 28.37 -0.21 25.31
N VAL A 83 28.98 -1.25 24.71
CA VAL A 83 28.69 -2.64 25.05
C VAL A 83 29.07 -2.88 26.51
N GLY A 84 28.08 -3.23 27.34
CA GLY A 84 28.23 -3.46 28.79
C GLY A 84 27.74 -2.32 29.68
N GLU A 85 27.30 -1.19 29.11
CA GLU A 85 26.62 -0.14 29.88
C GLU A 85 25.17 -0.54 30.18
N ALA A 86 24.68 -0.14 31.37
CA ALA A 86 23.29 -0.38 31.75
C ALA A 86 22.34 0.44 30.88
N GLU A 87 21.21 -0.16 30.49
CA GLU A 87 20.19 0.53 29.70
C GLU A 87 19.70 1.79 30.42
N LEU A 88 19.68 2.92 29.69
CA LEU A 88 19.15 4.18 30.21
C LEU A 88 17.71 4.01 30.68
N THR A 89 17.47 4.33 31.95
CA THR A 89 16.12 4.38 32.52
C THR A 89 15.27 5.45 31.81
N LEU A 90 13.95 5.30 31.82
CA LEU A 90 13.04 6.28 31.21
C LEU A 90 13.26 7.70 31.73
N ALA A 91 13.55 7.85 33.03
CA ALA A 91 13.84 9.15 33.63
C ALA A 91 15.12 9.78 33.07
N GLN A 92 16.21 9.00 32.96
CA GLN A 92 17.48 9.47 32.37
C GLN A 92 17.33 9.80 30.88
N ARG A 93 16.53 9.01 30.14
CA ARG A 93 16.21 9.30 28.73
C ARG A 93 15.52 10.65 28.58
N ARG A 94 14.55 10.96 29.45
CA ARG A 94 13.86 12.27 29.45
C ARG A 94 14.83 13.42 29.71
N GLU A 95 15.71 13.28 30.70
CA GLU A 95 16.68 14.31 31.06
C GLU A 95 17.64 14.61 29.90
N GLU A 96 18.20 13.56 29.29
CA GLU A 96 19.08 13.70 28.12
C GLU A 96 18.36 14.35 26.93
N LEU A 97 17.11 13.93 26.63
CA LEU A 97 16.30 14.54 25.57
C LEU A 97 16.01 16.03 25.83
N LEU A 98 15.69 16.39 27.08
CA LEU A 98 15.49 17.79 27.48
C LEU A 98 16.78 18.60 27.32
N GLY A 99 17.93 18.04 27.70
CA GLY A 99 19.24 18.67 27.50
C GLY A 99 19.55 18.90 26.02
N GLN A 100 19.29 17.91 25.17
CA GLN A 100 19.48 18.02 23.72
C GLN A 100 18.56 19.08 23.09
N TYR A 101 17.29 19.13 23.51
CA TYR A 101 16.35 20.14 23.03
C TYR A 101 16.77 21.56 23.44
N ARG A 102 17.20 21.76 24.70
CA ARG A 102 17.65 23.08 25.19
C ARG A 102 18.92 23.57 24.50
N THR A 103 19.85 22.66 24.20
CA THR A 103 21.13 23.02 23.59
C THR A 103 21.01 23.24 22.08
N LYS A 104 20.35 22.32 21.37
CA LYS A 104 20.26 22.34 19.89
C LYS A 104 18.87 21.85 19.43
N PRO A 105 17.83 22.70 19.51
CA PRO A 105 16.45 22.29 19.21
C PRO A 105 16.26 21.89 17.73
N LEU A 106 17.03 22.47 16.80
CA LEU A 106 16.99 22.07 15.39
C LEU A 106 17.52 20.65 15.15
N VAL A 107 18.65 20.31 15.78
CA VAL A 107 19.26 18.96 15.68
C VAL A 107 18.35 17.93 16.35
N PHE A 108 17.71 18.32 17.46
CA PHE A 108 16.69 17.51 18.09
C PHE A 108 15.54 17.19 17.12
N LEU A 109 15.00 18.22 16.44
CA LEU A 109 13.91 18.04 15.48
C LEU A 109 14.32 17.13 14.32
N GLU A 110 15.52 17.30 13.77
CA GLU A 110 16.07 16.46 12.70
C GLU A 110 16.16 14.98 13.10
N ARG A 111 16.70 14.70 14.29
CA ARG A 111 16.89 13.33 14.79
C ARG A 111 15.57 12.65 15.15
N TYR A 112 14.66 13.39 15.79
CA TYR A 112 13.48 12.80 16.44
C TYR A 112 12.17 13.05 15.70
N GLN A 113 12.15 13.75 14.56
CA GLN A 113 10.92 14.01 13.79
C GLN A 113 10.07 12.76 13.52
N ALA A 114 10.71 11.60 13.34
CA ALA A 114 10.04 10.32 13.13
C ALA A 114 9.25 9.82 14.36
N HIS A 115 9.30 10.46 15.51
CA HIS A 115 8.47 10.08 16.67
C HIS A 115 7.56 11.22 17.11
N LEU A 116 7.69 12.39 16.49
CA LEU A 116 6.87 13.55 16.79
C LEU A 116 5.49 13.45 16.14
N LYS A 117 4.54 14.10 16.81
CA LYS A 117 3.16 14.34 16.39
C LYS A 117 2.97 15.83 16.10
N PRO A 118 1.94 16.23 15.34
CA PRO A 118 1.73 17.61 14.96
C PRO A 118 1.47 18.53 16.17
N GLN A 119 0.92 17.96 17.24
CA GLN A 119 0.68 18.63 18.53
C GLN A 119 1.98 19.10 19.20
N HIS A 120 3.11 18.42 18.95
CA HIS A 120 4.40 18.76 19.54
C HIS A 120 5.15 19.84 18.75
N LEU A 121 4.68 20.21 17.56
CA LEU A 121 5.34 21.20 16.71
C LEU A 121 5.25 22.63 17.28
N SER A 122 4.30 22.89 18.19
CA SER A 122 4.22 24.16 18.91
C SER A 122 5.50 24.44 19.71
N ALA A 123 6.18 23.41 20.20
CA ALA A 123 7.45 23.54 20.91
C ALA A 123 8.59 24.11 20.04
N PHE A 124 8.47 24.11 18.72
CA PHE A 124 9.48 24.65 17.81
C PHE A 124 9.06 25.99 17.17
N CYS A 125 8.11 26.70 17.78
CA CYS A 125 7.66 28.01 17.29
C CYS A 125 8.80 29.03 17.15
N HIS A 126 9.80 28.96 18.03
CA HIS A 126 10.99 29.82 17.98
C HIS A 126 11.92 29.53 16.78
N LEU A 127 11.77 28.37 16.11
CA LEU A 127 12.55 27.98 14.92
C LEU A 127 11.80 28.21 13.61
N THR A 128 10.63 28.85 13.61
CA THR A 128 9.81 29.00 12.38
C THR A 128 10.50 29.80 11.28
N SER A 129 11.50 30.61 11.61
CA SER A 129 12.30 31.35 10.62
C SER A 129 13.28 30.47 9.85
N ASP A 130 13.65 29.29 10.36
CA ASP A 130 14.63 28.41 9.70
C ASP A 130 13.94 27.49 8.66
N PRO A 131 14.35 27.53 7.37
CA PRO A 131 13.84 26.65 6.33
C PRO A 131 13.96 25.15 6.66
N ARG A 132 15.01 24.74 7.38
CA ARG A 132 15.20 23.34 7.80
C ARG A 132 14.16 22.91 8.83
N ALA A 133 13.90 23.75 9.82
CA ALA A 133 12.85 23.49 10.80
C ALA A 133 11.47 23.41 10.14
N GLN A 134 11.18 24.31 9.18
CA GLN A 134 9.94 24.26 8.39
C GLN A 134 9.82 22.97 7.56
N HIS A 135 10.92 22.49 6.99
CA HIS A 135 10.94 21.22 6.26
C HIS A 135 10.55 20.05 7.17
N TYR A 136 11.22 19.88 8.31
CA TYR A 136 10.91 18.79 9.24
C TYR A 136 9.51 18.90 9.86
N CYS A 137 9.03 20.11 10.14
CA CYS A 137 7.64 20.32 10.58
C CYS A 137 6.62 19.86 9.52
N ARG A 138 6.89 20.11 8.24
CA ARG A 138 6.04 19.62 7.13
C ARG A 138 6.07 18.11 7.02
N GLU A 139 7.23 17.48 7.18
CA GLU A 139 7.37 16.02 7.16
C GLU A 139 6.51 15.34 8.24
N VAL A 140 6.55 15.86 9.47
CA VAL A 140 5.72 15.36 10.59
C VAL A 140 4.23 15.44 10.25
N ARG A 141 3.77 16.58 9.70
CA ARG A 141 2.37 16.77 9.29
C ARG A 141 1.98 15.83 8.14
N ARG A 142 2.84 15.70 7.13
CA ARG A 142 2.61 14.85 5.95
C ARG A 142 2.44 13.39 6.34
N ARG A 143 3.26 12.90 7.27
CA ARG A 143 3.21 11.52 7.71
C ARG A 143 1.88 11.16 8.40
N GLU A 144 1.42 12.02 9.30
CA GLU A 144 0.17 11.79 10.01
C GLU A 144 -1.03 11.82 9.06
N ALA A 145 -1.04 12.77 8.11
CA ALA A 145 -2.03 12.77 7.03
C ALA A 145 -1.95 11.48 6.19
N GLY A 146 -0.75 11.01 5.86
CA GLY A 146 -0.52 9.78 5.10
C GLY A 146 -1.03 8.51 5.78
N ARG A 147 -0.94 8.40 7.11
CA ARG A 147 -1.45 7.24 7.87
C ARG A 147 -2.96 7.08 7.74
N SER A 148 -3.71 8.19 7.84
CA SER A 148 -5.16 8.19 7.64
C SER A 148 -5.54 7.81 6.20
N ASN A 149 -4.80 8.34 5.21
CA ASN A 149 -4.99 8.02 3.80
C ASN A 149 -4.70 6.55 3.49
N ARG A 150 -3.63 5.97 4.06
CA ARG A 150 -3.28 4.55 3.85
C ARG A 150 -4.39 3.62 4.33
N THR A 151 -4.95 3.89 5.52
CA THR A 151 -6.04 3.09 6.08
C THR A 151 -7.31 3.23 5.23
N ARG A 152 -7.65 4.46 4.81
CA ARG A 152 -8.80 4.71 3.93
C ARG A 152 -8.67 3.97 2.60
N VAL A 153 -7.49 4.05 1.95
CA VAL A 153 -7.23 3.35 0.68
C VAL A 153 -7.30 1.83 0.88
N ARG A 154 -6.79 1.29 1.99
CA ARG A 154 -6.89 -0.14 2.30
C ARG A 154 -8.35 -0.57 2.46
N ASN A 155 -9.15 0.19 3.19
CA ASN A 155 -10.57 -0.10 3.40
C ASN A 155 -11.37 0.02 2.11
N GLN A 156 -11.05 1.00 1.26
CA GLN A 156 -11.68 1.14 -0.06
C GLN A 156 -11.36 -0.05 -0.97
N ARG A 157 -10.10 -0.48 -1.04
CA ARG A 157 -9.70 -1.66 -1.82
C ARG A 157 -10.36 -2.93 -1.28
N TYR A 158 -10.48 -3.06 0.04
CA TYR A 158 -11.19 -4.17 0.66
C TYR A 158 -12.67 -4.17 0.30
N ALA A 159 -13.34 -3.01 0.37
CA ALA A 159 -14.74 -2.89 -0.02
C ALA A 159 -14.96 -3.25 -1.50
N ALA A 160 -14.11 -2.76 -2.40
CA ALA A 160 -14.15 -3.15 -3.82
C ALA A 160 -13.96 -4.67 -4.00
N LEU A 161 -13.02 -5.29 -3.29
CA LEU A 161 -12.84 -6.75 -3.34
C LEU A 161 -14.08 -7.50 -2.82
N ARG A 162 -14.72 -7.02 -1.75
CA ARG A 162 -15.97 -7.61 -1.23
C ARG A 162 -17.11 -7.50 -2.25
N GLU A 163 -17.20 -6.38 -2.96
CA GLU A 163 -18.18 -6.17 -4.00
C GLU A 163 -17.97 -7.13 -5.18
N LEU A 164 -16.74 -7.26 -5.68
CA LEU A 164 -16.40 -8.22 -6.74
C LEU A 164 -16.72 -9.67 -6.34
N GLN A 165 -16.48 -10.04 -5.08
CA GLN A 165 -16.83 -11.37 -4.59
C GLN A 165 -18.35 -11.58 -4.49
N ARG A 166 -19.10 -10.55 -4.07
CA ARG A 166 -20.57 -10.60 -3.96
C ARG A 166 -21.25 -10.71 -5.33
N GLU A 167 -20.73 -9.99 -6.33
CA GLU A 167 -21.25 -10.05 -7.71
C GLU A 167 -20.93 -11.38 -8.39
N GLY A 168 -19.80 -12.02 -8.05
CA GLY A 168 -19.38 -13.31 -8.59
C GLY A 168 -18.84 -13.26 -10.03
N GLN A 169 -19.26 -12.27 -10.83
CA GLN A 169 -18.87 -12.15 -12.26
C GLN A 169 -17.38 -11.88 -12.49
N TYR A 170 -16.68 -11.30 -11.51
CA TYR A 170 -15.26 -11.03 -11.68
C TYR A 170 -14.40 -12.30 -11.54
N PHE A 171 -14.85 -13.25 -10.71
CA PHE A 171 -14.18 -14.51 -10.40
C PHE A 171 -14.84 -15.73 -11.04
N SER A 172 -15.78 -15.52 -11.97
CA SER A 172 -16.31 -16.60 -12.80
C SER A 172 -15.19 -17.18 -13.66
N GLU A 173 -15.25 -18.47 -13.89
CA GLU A 173 -14.26 -19.23 -14.68
C GLU A 173 -13.94 -18.57 -16.02
N ASP A 174 -14.96 -18.18 -16.78
CA ASP A 174 -14.81 -17.51 -18.08
C ASP A 174 -14.02 -16.20 -18.02
N GLN A 175 -14.21 -15.44 -16.95
CA GLN A 175 -13.55 -14.14 -16.76
C GLN A 175 -12.12 -14.30 -16.26
N MET A 176 -11.83 -15.37 -15.52
CA MET A 176 -10.45 -15.74 -15.17
C MET A 176 -9.70 -16.21 -16.42
N ARG A 177 -10.30 -17.12 -17.21
CA ARG A 177 -9.77 -17.60 -18.49
C ARG A 177 -9.51 -16.47 -19.48
N GLY A 178 -10.46 -15.53 -19.63
CA GLY A 178 -10.31 -14.41 -20.56
C GLY A 178 -9.21 -13.40 -20.19
N ARG A 179 -8.84 -13.29 -18.91
CA ARG A 179 -7.78 -12.37 -18.44
C ARG A 179 -6.40 -12.97 -18.54
N GLU A 180 -6.25 -14.22 -18.11
CA GLU A 180 -4.96 -14.90 -18.08
C GLU A 180 -5.10 -16.35 -18.59
N PRO A 181 -5.19 -16.54 -19.92
CA PRO A 181 -5.50 -17.84 -20.51
C PRO A 181 -4.45 -18.93 -20.22
N LEU A 182 -3.16 -18.59 -20.24
CA LEU A 182 -2.08 -19.56 -19.99
C LEU A 182 -2.13 -20.09 -18.56
N LEU A 183 -2.27 -19.20 -17.58
CA LEU A 183 -2.38 -19.56 -16.17
C LEU A 183 -3.62 -20.42 -15.92
N TYR A 184 -4.73 -20.09 -16.58
CA TYR A 184 -5.95 -20.90 -16.52
C TYR A 184 -5.72 -22.34 -16.99
N GLU A 185 -5.07 -22.55 -18.14
CA GLU A 185 -4.79 -23.89 -18.65
C GLU A 185 -3.85 -24.67 -17.72
N GLN A 186 -2.84 -24.02 -17.15
CA GLN A 186 -1.88 -24.64 -16.21
C GLN A 186 -2.55 -25.15 -14.92
N TYR A 187 -3.50 -24.41 -14.35
CA TYR A 187 -4.06 -24.74 -13.03
C TYR A 187 -5.46 -25.38 -13.08
N ILE A 188 -6.21 -25.16 -14.15
CA ILE A 188 -7.60 -25.63 -14.29
C ILE A 188 -7.74 -26.46 -15.55
N GLY A 189 -7.38 -25.88 -16.71
CA GLY A 189 -7.69 -26.47 -18.02
C GLY A 189 -7.14 -27.87 -18.26
N GLN A 190 -5.90 -28.16 -17.83
CA GLN A 190 -5.28 -29.48 -18.00
C GLN A 190 -5.93 -30.60 -17.17
N TYR A 191 -6.74 -30.26 -16.17
CA TYR A 191 -7.42 -31.23 -15.31
C TYR A 191 -8.89 -31.43 -15.68
N LEU A 192 -9.37 -30.73 -16.71
CA LEU A 192 -10.73 -30.90 -17.20
C LEU A 192 -10.86 -32.23 -17.94
N THR A 193 -12.01 -32.87 -17.74
CA THR A 193 -12.38 -34.09 -18.46
C THR A 193 -12.76 -33.78 -19.91
N GLU A 194 -12.71 -34.79 -20.77
CA GLU A 194 -13.15 -34.66 -22.17
C GLU A 194 -14.63 -34.22 -22.26
N GLU A 195 -15.48 -34.67 -21.33
CA GLU A 195 -16.89 -34.28 -21.26
C GLU A 195 -17.04 -32.77 -20.95
N GLU A 196 -16.35 -32.27 -19.91
CA GLU A 196 -16.37 -30.84 -19.54
C GLU A 196 -15.80 -29.94 -20.65
N LEU A 197 -14.76 -30.43 -21.36
CA LEU A 197 -14.18 -29.76 -22.53
C LEU A 197 -15.19 -29.61 -23.66
N LEU A 198 -15.97 -30.66 -23.94
CA LEU A 198 -17.00 -30.65 -24.97
C LEU A 198 -18.15 -29.71 -24.61
N ASP A 199 -18.67 -29.78 -23.39
CA ASP A 199 -19.74 -28.91 -22.91
C ASP A 199 -19.34 -27.43 -23.04
N ARG A 200 -18.11 -27.10 -22.63
CA ARG A 200 -17.57 -25.75 -22.77
C ARG A 200 -17.42 -25.29 -24.22
N SER A 201 -17.01 -26.20 -25.12
CA SER A 201 -16.91 -25.88 -26.56
C SER A 201 -18.30 -25.59 -27.16
N LEU A 202 -19.32 -26.31 -26.71
CA LEU A 202 -20.71 -26.11 -27.12
C LEU A 202 -21.25 -24.80 -26.56
N GLU A 203 -20.97 -24.47 -25.30
CA GLU A 203 -21.32 -23.20 -24.68
C GLU A 203 -20.65 -22.01 -25.39
N ALA A 204 -19.39 -22.12 -25.77
CA ALA A 204 -18.69 -21.08 -26.52
C ALA A 204 -19.29 -20.84 -27.92
N MET A 205 -19.83 -21.89 -28.56
CA MET A 205 -20.54 -21.76 -29.84
C MET A 205 -21.97 -21.22 -29.68
N GLN A 206 -22.63 -21.49 -28.55
CA GLN A 206 -24.03 -21.07 -28.28
C GLN A 206 -24.13 -19.69 -27.61
N GLY A 207 -23.11 -19.29 -26.84
CA GLY A 207 -23.06 -18.05 -26.04
C GLY A 207 -23.05 -16.74 -26.85
N GLY A 208 -23.07 -16.81 -28.18
CA GLY A 208 -23.26 -15.66 -29.06
C GLY A 208 -24.73 -15.24 -29.30
N ALA A 209 -25.70 -15.96 -28.74
CA ALA A 209 -27.14 -15.71 -28.95
C ALA A 209 -27.84 -14.94 -27.81
N GLY A 210 -27.13 -14.66 -26.70
CA GLY A 210 -27.65 -13.89 -25.55
C GLY A 210 -27.36 -12.39 -25.68
N GLU A 211 -28.36 -11.58 -25.36
CA GLU A 211 -28.40 -10.12 -25.49
C GLU A 211 -27.18 -9.40 -24.87
N GLU A 212 -26.71 -8.34 -25.55
CA GLU A 212 -25.72 -7.35 -25.10
C GLU A 212 -24.21 -7.72 -25.11
N ARG A 213 -23.66 -8.23 -26.23
CA ARG A 213 -22.25 -7.94 -26.58
C ARG A 213 -22.00 -8.08 -28.08
N GLY A 214 -21.55 -6.98 -28.71
CA GLY A 214 -21.51 -6.83 -30.15
C GLY A 214 -20.69 -7.90 -30.90
N ALA A 215 -21.26 -8.40 -32.00
CA ALA A 215 -20.60 -8.96 -33.20
C ALA A 215 -19.35 -9.85 -33.00
N GLY A 216 -19.28 -10.60 -31.89
CA GLY A 216 -18.12 -11.42 -31.52
C GLY A 216 -18.24 -12.90 -31.85
N GLY A 217 -19.35 -13.38 -32.42
CA GLY A 217 -19.59 -14.81 -32.67
C GLY A 217 -19.31 -15.30 -34.10
N GLY A 218 -18.52 -14.56 -34.88
CA GLY A 218 -18.28 -14.87 -36.30
C GLY A 218 -17.06 -15.76 -36.55
N LEU A 219 -16.86 -16.19 -37.80
CA LEU A 219 -15.67 -16.93 -38.25
C LEU A 219 -14.35 -16.27 -37.81
N ALA A 220 -14.29 -14.93 -37.80
CA ALA A 220 -13.13 -14.19 -37.33
C ALA A 220 -12.80 -14.52 -35.86
N HIS A 221 -13.80 -14.59 -34.99
CA HIS A 221 -13.59 -14.95 -33.59
C HIS A 221 -13.07 -16.38 -33.46
N LEU A 222 -13.62 -17.32 -34.23
CA LEU A 222 -13.14 -18.71 -34.24
C LEU A 222 -11.67 -18.78 -34.68
N LEU A 223 -11.30 -18.07 -35.74
CA LEU A 223 -9.91 -18.01 -36.22
C LEU A 223 -8.98 -17.39 -35.17
N LEU A 224 -9.37 -16.27 -34.55
CA LEU A 224 -8.59 -15.64 -33.48
C LEU A 224 -8.45 -16.57 -32.26
N SER A 225 -9.53 -17.23 -31.86
CA SER A 225 -9.54 -18.17 -30.73
C SER A 225 -8.62 -19.36 -31.00
N SER A 226 -8.72 -19.99 -32.17
CA SER A 226 -7.86 -21.12 -32.55
C SER A 226 -6.36 -20.75 -32.60
N TYR A 227 -6.05 -19.51 -32.99
CA TYR A 227 -4.67 -19.01 -32.99
C TYR A 227 -4.17 -18.80 -31.55
N GLN A 228 -5.00 -18.20 -30.69
CA GLN A 228 -4.69 -18.00 -29.28
C GLN A 228 -4.50 -19.34 -28.55
N GLU A 229 -5.40 -20.30 -28.76
CA GLU A 229 -5.29 -21.66 -28.21
C GLU A 229 -3.96 -22.32 -28.59
N ARG A 230 -3.56 -22.23 -29.87
CA ARG A 230 -2.28 -22.77 -30.32
C ARG A 230 -1.08 -22.11 -29.62
N LEU A 231 -1.12 -20.79 -29.44
CA LEU A 231 -0.06 -20.07 -28.71
C LEU A 231 0.01 -20.49 -27.25
N ILE A 232 -1.14 -20.68 -26.60
CA ILE A 232 -1.23 -21.11 -25.21
C ILE A 232 -0.66 -22.53 -25.08
N GLN A 233 -1.08 -23.47 -25.93
CA GLN A 233 -0.56 -24.84 -25.94
C GLN A 233 0.95 -24.88 -26.15
N SER A 234 1.48 -24.11 -27.11
CA SER A 234 2.93 -24.03 -27.34
C SER A 234 3.69 -23.55 -26.12
N ARG A 235 3.18 -22.52 -25.42
CA ARG A 235 3.83 -21.99 -24.22
C ARG A 235 3.73 -22.94 -23.03
N LEU A 236 2.58 -23.58 -22.86
CA LEU A 236 2.37 -24.56 -21.80
C LEU A 236 3.35 -25.73 -21.96
N GLN A 237 3.51 -26.25 -23.18
CA GLN A 237 4.49 -27.29 -23.47
C GLN A 237 5.92 -26.84 -23.15
N GLU A 238 6.31 -25.64 -23.58
CA GLU A 238 7.64 -25.11 -23.26
C GLU A 238 7.89 -24.97 -21.74
N GLU A 239 6.86 -24.65 -20.95
CA GLU A 239 6.98 -24.60 -19.48
C GLU A 239 7.10 -26.00 -18.89
N GLN A 240 6.29 -26.96 -19.35
CA GLN A 240 6.36 -28.36 -18.92
C GLN A 240 7.74 -28.98 -19.26
N ASP A 241 8.24 -28.79 -20.48
CA ASP A 241 9.56 -29.30 -20.87
C ASP A 241 10.69 -28.73 -19.99
N ARG A 242 10.58 -27.46 -19.58
CA ARG A 242 11.54 -26.83 -18.66
C ARG A 242 11.46 -27.41 -17.26
N GLU A 243 10.25 -27.64 -16.75
CA GLU A 243 10.03 -28.26 -15.44
C GLU A 243 10.52 -29.71 -15.41
N GLU A 244 10.24 -30.49 -16.45
CA GLU A 244 10.71 -31.87 -16.63
C GLU A 244 12.23 -31.92 -16.69
N ASN A 245 12.88 -31.11 -17.53
CA ASN A 245 14.34 -31.06 -17.61
C ASN A 245 14.99 -30.66 -16.26
N ALA A 246 14.38 -29.74 -15.52
CA ALA A 246 14.86 -29.37 -14.18
C ALA A 246 14.72 -30.52 -13.17
N GLN A 247 13.60 -31.26 -13.21
CA GLN A 247 13.39 -32.44 -12.36
C GLN A 247 14.35 -33.59 -12.70
N GLU A 248 14.71 -33.76 -13.98
CA GLU A 248 15.69 -34.76 -14.42
C GLU A 248 17.10 -34.44 -13.91
N GLU A 249 17.51 -33.16 -13.94
CA GLU A 249 18.81 -32.71 -13.42
C GLU A 249 18.93 -32.94 -11.90
N GLU A 250 17.86 -32.73 -11.12
CA GLU A 250 17.86 -32.95 -9.67
C GLU A 250 17.95 -34.45 -9.31
N GLN A 251 17.25 -35.31 -10.04
CA GLN A 251 17.26 -36.76 -9.82
C GLN A 251 18.58 -37.41 -10.30
N GLY A 252 19.20 -36.88 -11.36
CA GLY A 252 20.49 -37.34 -11.88
C GLY A 252 21.70 -36.95 -11.04
N GLY A 253 21.60 -35.92 -10.20
CA GLY A 253 22.67 -35.46 -9.31
C GLY A 253 22.84 -36.25 -8.01
N GLY A 254 21.91 -37.16 -7.67
CA GLY A 254 21.85 -37.85 -6.37
C GLY A 254 22.57 -39.20 -6.27
N LEU A 255 23.07 -39.78 -7.37
CA LEU A 255 23.61 -41.15 -7.38
C LEU A 255 25.15 -41.26 -7.41
N GLY A 256 25.86 -40.17 -7.12
CA GLY A 256 27.33 -40.11 -7.24
C GLY A 256 28.15 -40.15 -5.94
N ALA A 257 27.53 -40.31 -4.76
CA ALA A 257 28.22 -40.11 -3.47
C ALA A 257 28.10 -41.26 -2.46
N GLU A 258 27.97 -42.50 -2.90
CA GLU A 258 28.19 -43.67 -2.02
C GLU A 258 29.10 -44.69 -2.71
N GLY A 259 30.39 -44.68 -2.35
CA GLY A 259 31.29 -45.76 -2.74
C GLY A 259 32.74 -45.37 -2.93
N CYS A 260 33.45 -45.02 -1.85
CA CYS A 260 34.89 -45.24 -1.70
C CYS A 260 35.26 -45.18 -0.22
N GLY A 261 35.15 -46.32 0.46
CA GLY A 261 35.56 -46.48 1.86
C GLY A 261 35.58 -47.96 2.22
N GLY A 262 36.68 -48.63 1.91
CA GLY A 262 36.95 -50.03 2.25
C GLY A 262 38.36 -50.42 1.86
#